data_AF-A0A847AJY8-F1
#
_entry.id   AF-A0A847AJY8-F1
#
_cell.length_a   1.000
_cell.length_b   1.000
_cell.length_c   1.000
_cell.angle_alpha   90.00
_cell.angle_beta   90.00
_cell.angle_gamma   90.00
#
_symmetry.space_group_name_H-M   'P 1'
#
loop_
_entity.id
_entity.type
_entity.pdbx_description
1 polymer ?
#
loop_
_entity_poly.entity_id
_entity_poly.type
_entity_poly.pdbx_seq_one_letter_code
_entity_poly.pdbx_strand_id
1 'polypeptide(L)'
;MTQELKDLIEISGFYGRDKEYVIAGGGNTSLKDGLNLYIKASGITLSSINEEGFCLLDRKKLNEISTMQFSQDPVKRENEVKNALMNARRDTESGLRPSVETSLHNLFSYRYVVHTHPTLVNGLMCSNEASERCRSLFGEEVLFVPYSNPGYTLFILVAKEVERYNKKFNRDPQIVFIQNHGVFVAADTTKEIKDIYKKIIAVIKDAYDLFPVENEIPVSEKLVEIVPAVRMLLSDDIIKSATAFNSSSIAEIITGRDSFIFNLPGPFSPDQIVYSLSEYLFIENSGTSEEMISEIGRQIEDFKNRKGVTPKVIFIQGEGVIVAEDSDILTGYLKDIVKDFCRISRLSHNFGGPHPLTSSQVQFIENWEGESYRKKVSVGAGSKGRLVNKIVIVTGAAQGFGAGIAEMLFAEGANIVVADLNEAKGEEFTLSLNKKPLKNRAFFIKVNVAESASVESMIRQTVFRFGGLDVLISNAGILHAGSLDE
;
A
#
# COMPACT_ATOMS: atom_id res chain seq x y z
N MET A 1 -3.37 20.22 -21.86
CA MET A 1 -2.39 20.22 -20.75
C MET A 1 -1.49 21.46 -20.73
N THR A 2 -1.66 22.32 -19.71
CA THR A 2 -0.75 23.44 -19.39
C THR A 2 0.59 22.96 -18.85
N GLN A 3 1.63 23.82 -18.80
CA GLN A 3 2.93 23.41 -18.24
C GLN A 3 2.82 23.02 -16.76
N GLU A 4 1.99 23.73 -16.00
CA GLU A 4 1.81 23.47 -14.57
C GLU A 4 1.15 22.12 -14.28
N LEU A 5 0.24 21.69 -15.15
CA LEU A 5 -0.36 20.35 -15.03
C LEU A 5 0.65 19.26 -15.40
N LYS A 6 1.58 19.51 -16.34
CA LYS A 6 2.72 18.60 -16.59
C LYS A 6 3.62 18.50 -15.37
N ASP A 7 3.95 19.62 -14.76
CA ASP A 7 4.78 19.67 -13.55
C ASP A 7 4.10 18.92 -12.40
N LEU A 8 2.77 19.05 -12.26
CA LEU A 8 1.98 18.29 -11.30
C LEU A 8 2.08 16.78 -11.55
N ILE A 9 1.85 16.32 -12.78
CA ILE A 9 1.97 14.89 -13.14
C ILE A 9 3.40 14.38 -12.87
N GLU A 10 4.42 15.16 -13.21
CA GLU A 10 5.81 14.79 -12.96
C GLU A 10 6.10 14.62 -11.47
N ILE A 11 5.71 15.59 -10.63
CA ILE A 11 5.97 15.51 -9.18
C ILE A 11 5.14 14.41 -8.51
N SER A 12 3.90 14.17 -8.96
CA SER A 12 3.10 13.01 -8.52
C SER A 12 3.82 11.71 -8.84
N GLY A 13 4.27 11.53 -10.07
CA GLY A 13 4.99 10.34 -10.49
C GLY A 13 6.35 10.19 -9.76
N PHE A 14 7.04 11.30 -9.49
CA PHE A 14 8.31 11.31 -8.77
C PHE A 14 8.17 10.69 -7.38
N TYR A 15 7.24 11.19 -6.57
CA TYR A 15 7.01 10.64 -5.22
C TYR A 15 6.23 9.31 -5.24
N GLY A 16 5.33 9.12 -6.22
CA GLY A 16 4.52 7.91 -6.31
C GLY A 16 5.29 6.65 -6.71
N ARG A 17 6.44 6.78 -7.39
CA ARG A 17 7.29 5.64 -7.76
C ARG A 17 8.25 5.20 -6.65
N ASP A 18 8.45 6.03 -5.64
CA ASP A 18 9.33 5.75 -4.51
C ASP A 18 8.54 5.33 -3.29
N LYS A 19 8.68 4.06 -2.92
CA LYS A 19 7.97 3.46 -1.78
C LYS A 19 8.37 4.06 -0.44
N GLU A 20 9.51 4.75 -0.35
CA GLU A 20 9.91 5.48 0.86
C GLU A 20 9.06 6.72 1.12
N TYR A 21 8.27 7.18 0.15
CA TYR A 21 7.35 8.32 0.28
C TYR A 21 5.88 7.91 0.31
N VAL A 22 5.48 6.99 -0.57
CA VAL A 22 4.08 6.58 -0.72
C VAL A 22 4.01 5.11 -1.11
N ILE A 23 3.12 4.37 -0.44
CA ILE A 23 2.82 2.97 -0.75
C ILE A 23 1.38 2.87 -1.25
N ALA A 24 1.17 2.03 -2.26
CA ALA A 24 -0.12 1.76 -2.87
C ALA A 24 -0.88 3.04 -3.29
N GLY A 25 -2.09 3.24 -2.79
CA GLY A 25 -2.94 4.41 -3.06
C GLY A 25 -2.76 5.58 -2.09
N GLY A 26 -1.77 5.54 -1.19
CA GLY A 26 -1.48 6.63 -0.24
C GLY A 26 -1.08 7.95 -0.91
N GLY A 27 -0.94 9.00 -0.11
CA GLY A 27 -0.56 10.34 -0.57
C GLY A 27 -1.49 10.99 -1.61
N ASN A 28 -1.30 12.29 -1.83
CA ASN A 28 -2.01 13.05 -2.86
C ASN A 28 -1.32 14.37 -3.19
N THR A 29 -1.62 14.89 -4.38
CA THR A 29 -0.99 16.08 -4.94
C THR A 29 -2.03 16.97 -5.58
N SER A 30 -1.83 18.29 -5.50
CA SER A 30 -2.72 19.26 -6.13
C SER A 30 -1.99 20.44 -6.77
N LEU A 31 -2.70 21.10 -7.68
CA LEU A 31 -2.34 22.35 -8.34
C LEU A 31 -3.50 23.33 -8.23
N LYS A 32 -3.19 24.60 -7.94
CA LYS A 32 -4.14 25.73 -7.97
C LYS A 32 -3.81 26.64 -9.14
N ASP A 33 -4.79 26.93 -9.99
CA ASP A 33 -4.63 27.89 -11.10
C ASP A 33 -5.29 29.26 -10.81
N GLY A 34 -5.69 29.49 -9.56
CA GLY A 34 -6.43 30.67 -9.11
C GLY A 34 -7.89 30.34 -8.85
N LEU A 35 -8.66 29.98 -9.88
CA LEU A 35 -10.09 29.65 -9.78
C LEU A 35 -10.34 28.18 -9.47
N ASN A 36 -9.45 27.30 -9.94
CA ASN A 36 -9.61 25.87 -9.87
C ASN A 36 -8.54 25.21 -8.99
N LEU A 37 -8.91 24.05 -8.46
CA LEU A 37 -8.02 23.09 -7.81
C LEU A 37 -8.06 21.79 -8.61
N TYR A 38 -6.91 21.37 -9.13
CA TYR A 38 -6.68 20.03 -9.65
C TYR A 38 -6.18 19.18 -8.49
N ILE A 39 -6.86 18.08 -8.16
CA ILE A 39 -6.50 17.20 -7.04
C ILE A 39 -6.57 15.74 -7.48
N LYS A 40 -5.61 14.93 -7.05
CA LYS A 40 -5.61 13.48 -7.29
C LYS A 40 -6.95 12.86 -6.86
N ALA A 41 -7.58 12.10 -7.75
CA ALA A 41 -8.79 11.36 -7.44
C ALA A 41 -8.53 10.19 -6.48
N SER A 42 -9.54 9.86 -5.68
CA SER A 42 -9.51 8.71 -4.77
C SER A 42 -9.43 7.40 -5.58
N GLY A 43 -8.46 6.54 -5.27
CA GLY A 43 -8.25 5.25 -5.95
C GLY A 43 -7.26 5.25 -7.10
N ILE A 44 -6.81 6.42 -7.56
CA ILE A 44 -5.72 6.54 -8.54
C ILE A 44 -4.38 6.51 -7.80
N THR A 45 -3.38 5.77 -8.28
CA THR A 45 -2.03 5.81 -7.67
C THR A 45 -1.23 6.97 -8.23
N LEU A 46 -0.39 7.62 -7.40
CA LEU A 46 0.48 8.71 -7.85
C LEU A 46 1.51 8.23 -8.88
N SER A 47 1.96 6.97 -8.79
CA SER A 47 2.96 6.38 -9.69
C SER A 47 2.52 6.34 -11.15
N SER A 48 1.21 6.16 -11.38
CA SER A 48 0.60 5.92 -12.69
C SER A 48 -0.37 7.03 -13.09
N ILE A 49 -0.39 8.15 -12.36
CA ILE A 49 -1.36 9.22 -12.61
C ILE A 49 -1.05 9.95 -13.92
N ASN A 50 -2.11 10.31 -14.64
CA ASN A 50 -2.07 11.13 -15.84
C ASN A 50 -3.09 12.29 -15.70
N GLU A 51 -3.31 13.06 -16.77
CA GLU A 51 -4.25 14.19 -16.79
C GLU A 51 -5.67 13.79 -16.34
N GLU A 52 -6.14 12.59 -16.73
CA GLU A 52 -7.47 12.07 -16.38
C GLU A 52 -7.59 11.63 -14.92
N GLY A 53 -6.48 11.49 -14.19
CA GLY A 53 -6.47 11.07 -12.79
C GLY A 53 -6.73 12.20 -11.78
N PHE A 54 -6.91 13.45 -12.26
CA PHE A 54 -7.16 14.62 -11.43
C PHE A 54 -8.62 15.07 -11.53
N CYS A 55 -9.27 15.28 -10.39
CA CYS A 55 -10.55 15.99 -10.32
C CYS A 55 -10.31 17.49 -10.43
N LEU A 56 -11.18 18.18 -11.17
CA LEU A 56 -11.19 19.63 -11.29
C LEU A 56 -12.27 20.24 -10.41
N LEU A 57 -11.89 21.03 -9.41
CA LEU A 57 -12.83 21.64 -8.46
C LEU A 57 -12.78 23.17 -8.46
N ASP A 58 -13.92 23.78 -8.16
CA ASP A 58 -14.12 25.21 -7.98
C ASP A 58 -13.66 25.65 -6.58
N ARG A 59 -12.64 26.50 -6.52
CA ARG A 59 -12.08 26.96 -5.25
C ARG A 59 -13.02 27.87 -4.46
N LYS A 60 -13.90 28.63 -5.13
CA LYS A 60 -14.88 29.47 -4.43
C LYS A 60 -15.83 28.60 -3.62
N LYS A 61 -16.35 27.53 -4.23
CA LYS A 61 -17.20 26.54 -3.54
C LYS A 61 -16.45 25.82 -2.43
N LEU A 62 -15.18 25.45 -2.64
CA LEU A 62 -14.35 24.82 -1.60
C LEU A 62 -14.14 25.73 -0.38
N ASN A 63 -13.93 27.04 -0.60
CA ASN A 63 -13.75 28.01 0.49
C ASN A 63 -15.02 28.19 1.34
N GLU A 64 -16.20 27.94 0.78
CA GLU A 64 -17.47 28.02 1.53
C GLU A 64 -17.61 26.88 2.55
N ILE A 65 -16.96 25.71 2.30
CA ILE A 65 -17.10 24.49 3.12
C ILE A 65 -16.74 24.73 4.59
N SER A 66 -15.68 25.49 4.89
CA SER A 66 -15.28 25.77 6.29
C SER A 66 -16.31 26.58 7.07
N THR A 67 -17.22 27.28 6.37
CA THR A 67 -18.26 28.12 6.98
C THR A 67 -19.64 27.46 6.98
N MET A 68 -19.78 26.30 6.35
CA MET A 68 -21.04 25.55 6.32
C MET A 68 -21.36 24.96 7.70
N GLN A 69 -22.65 24.90 8.02
CA GLN A 69 -23.13 24.18 9.19
C GLN A 69 -23.49 22.75 8.78
N PHE A 70 -22.73 21.80 9.31
CA PHE A 70 -22.98 20.37 9.12
C PHE A 70 -23.58 19.74 10.38
N SER A 71 -24.14 18.55 10.20
CA SER A 71 -24.73 17.76 11.29
C SER A 71 -23.75 17.53 12.45
N GLN A 72 -24.27 17.45 13.67
CA GLN A 72 -23.48 17.04 14.83
C GLN A 72 -23.22 15.53 14.85
N ASP A 73 -24.04 14.73 14.15
CA ASP A 73 -23.82 13.30 13.95
C ASP A 73 -22.63 13.07 13.00
N PRO A 74 -21.56 12.36 13.41
CA PRO A 74 -20.37 12.18 12.59
C PRO A 74 -20.64 11.50 11.25
N VAL A 75 -21.54 10.51 11.19
CA VAL A 75 -21.83 9.76 9.96
C VAL A 75 -22.59 10.63 8.97
N LYS A 76 -23.58 11.40 9.44
CA LYS A 76 -24.31 12.36 8.59
C LYS A 76 -23.40 13.48 8.13
N ARG A 77 -22.57 14.03 9.04
CA ARG A 77 -21.60 15.09 8.75
C ARG A 77 -20.66 14.71 7.61
N GLU A 78 -20.03 13.53 7.70
CA GLU A 78 -19.08 13.08 6.67
C GLU A 78 -19.76 12.91 5.30
N ASN A 79 -21.03 12.47 5.28
CA ASN A 79 -21.81 12.39 4.05
C ASN A 79 -22.16 13.79 3.47
N GLU A 80 -22.54 14.74 4.32
CA GLU A 80 -22.82 16.13 3.90
C GLU A 80 -21.55 16.81 3.36
N VAL A 81 -20.41 16.63 4.02
CA VAL A 81 -19.10 17.15 3.58
C VAL A 81 -18.67 16.52 2.27
N LYS A 82 -18.84 15.20 2.11
CA LYS A 82 -18.62 14.51 0.84
C LYS A 82 -19.48 15.12 -0.27
N ASN A 83 -20.76 15.35 -0.02
CA ASN A 83 -21.66 15.94 -1.02
C ASN A 83 -21.24 17.37 -1.38
N ALA A 84 -20.79 18.17 -0.40
CA ALA A 84 -20.24 19.49 -0.64
C ALA A 84 -18.99 19.45 -1.54
N LEU A 85 -18.06 18.53 -1.27
CA LEU A 85 -16.89 18.30 -2.12
C LEU A 85 -17.27 17.86 -3.54
N MET A 86 -18.23 16.95 -3.68
CA MET A 86 -18.73 16.52 -4.99
C MET A 86 -19.38 17.68 -5.76
N ASN A 87 -20.15 18.54 -5.09
CA ASN A 87 -20.79 19.71 -5.68
C ASN A 87 -19.80 20.82 -6.08
N ALA A 88 -18.58 20.77 -5.54
CA ALA A 88 -17.49 21.67 -5.93
C ALA A 88 -16.80 21.23 -7.24
N ARG A 89 -17.03 20.02 -7.75
CA ARG A 89 -16.49 19.58 -9.04
C ARG A 89 -17.02 20.42 -10.20
N ARG A 90 -16.15 20.65 -11.17
CA ARG A 90 -16.45 21.25 -12.48
C ARG A 90 -16.53 20.21 -13.59
N ASP A 91 -15.89 19.06 -13.38
CA ASP A 91 -15.75 17.94 -14.32
C ASP A 91 -16.74 16.81 -14.01
N THR A 92 -18.02 17.10 -13.75
CA THR A 92 -18.96 16.11 -13.18
C THR A 92 -19.08 14.84 -14.00
N GLU A 93 -18.93 14.93 -15.32
CA GLU A 93 -18.90 13.84 -16.29
C GLU A 93 -17.77 12.83 -16.09
N SER A 94 -16.66 13.19 -15.44
CA SER A 94 -15.51 12.27 -15.25
C SER A 94 -15.83 11.09 -14.32
N GLY A 95 -16.93 11.17 -13.54
CA GLY A 95 -17.30 10.16 -12.54
C GLY A 95 -16.32 10.01 -11.38
N LEU A 96 -15.19 10.74 -11.37
CA LEU A 96 -14.16 10.62 -10.35
C LEU A 96 -14.60 11.20 -9.00
N ARG A 97 -14.14 10.59 -7.92
CA ARG A 97 -14.30 11.15 -6.57
C ARG A 97 -13.00 11.85 -6.17
N PRO A 98 -13.04 13.13 -5.74
CA PRO A 98 -11.84 13.83 -5.28
C PRO A 98 -11.31 13.18 -4.00
N SER A 99 -10.02 13.42 -3.66
CA SER A 99 -9.46 12.98 -2.38
C SER A 99 -10.30 13.47 -1.20
N VAL A 100 -10.45 12.66 -0.16
CA VAL A 100 -11.08 13.08 1.12
C VAL A 100 -10.33 14.25 1.78
N GLU A 101 -9.07 14.47 1.40
CA GLU A 101 -8.20 15.52 1.90
C GLU A 101 -8.21 16.79 1.03
N THR A 102 -9.10 16.86 0.04
CA THR A 102 -9.18 17.99 -0.91
C THR A 102 -9.27 19.35 -0.21
N SER A 103 -10.04 19.43 0.89
CA SER A 103 -10.15 20.68 1.65
C SER A 103 -8.83 21.10 2.27
N LEU A 104 -7.98 20.16 2.74
CA LEU A 104 -6.65 20.45 3.26
C LEU A 104 -5.76 21.05 2.16
N HIS A 105 -5.79 20.49 0.95
CA HIS A 105 -5.03 21.03 -0.19
C HIS A 105 -5.42 22.47 -0.55
N ASN A 106 -6.69 22.84 -0.33
CA ASN A 106 -7.19 24.17 -0.67
C ASN A 106 -6.85 25.23 0.41
N LEU A 107 -6.49 24.83 1.63
CA LEU A 107 -6.19 25.76 2.74
C LEU A 107 -5.02 26.70 2.44
N PHE A 108 -4.04 26.24 1.67
CA PHE A 108 -2.82 26.98 1.39
C PHE A 108 -2.95 27.84 0.13
N SER A 109 -2.43 29.06 0.15
CA SER A 109 -2.36 29.96 -1.00
C SER A 109 -1.37 29.48 -2.08
N TYR A 110 -0.35 28.70 -1.69
CA TYR A 110 0.66 28.16 -2.61
C TYR A 110 0.09 27.36 -3.78
N ARG A 111 0.77 27.47 -4.93
CA ARG A 111 0.33 26.86 -6.19
C ARG A 111 0.28 25.33 -6.15
N TYR A 112 1.28 24.67 -5.56
CA TYR A 112 1.36 23.22 -5.45
C TYR A 112 1.28 22.76 -4.00
N VAL A 113 0.62 21.62 -3.77
CA VAL A 113 0.61 20.95 -2.47
C VAL A 113 0.84 19.46 -2.70
N VAL A 114 1.82 18.89 -2.00
CA VAL A 114 2.22 17.49 -2.08
C VAL A 114 2.18 16.89 -0.69
N HIS A 115 1.27 15.95 -0.50
CA HIS A 115 1.12 15.17 0.71
C HIS A 115 1.63 13.75 0.47
N THR A 116 2.53 13.31 1.34
CA THR A 116 3.10 11.96 1.33
C THR A 116 3.17 11.40 2.74
N HIS A 117 3.48 10.11 2.84
CA HIS A 117 3.60 9.38 4.11
C HIS A 117 4.99 8.74 4.24
N PRO A 118 6.10 9.52 4.21
CA PRO A 118 7.41 8.90 4.13
C PRO A 118 7.74 8.06 5.35
N THR A 119 8.33 6.88 5.17
CA THR A 119 8.67 5.96 6.28
C THR A 119 9.49 6.66 7.36
N LEU A 120 10.48 7.47 6.94
CA LEU A 120 11.31 8.26 7.86
C LEU A 120 10.52 9.35 8.59
N VAL A 121 9.60 10.03 7.90
CA VAL A 121 8.77 11.04 8.57
C VAL A 121 7.82 10.36 9.56
N ASN A 122 7.23 9.23 9.19
CA ASN A 122 6.31 8.49 10.05
C ASN A 122 7.01 7.78 11.20
N GLY A 123 8.30 7.44 11.09
CA GLY A 123 9.09 7.04 12.24
C GLY A 123 9.10 8.11 13.34
N LEU A 124 9.05 9.40 13.00
CA LEU A 124 8.84 10.50 13.94
C LEU A 124 7.36 10.76 14.25
N MET A 125 6.50 10.82 13.24
CA MET A 125 5.08 11.18 13.43
C MET A 125 4.25 10.12 14.15
N CYS A 126 4.69 8.86 14.14
CA CYS A 126 4.05 7.76 14.86
C CYS A 126 4.77 7.43 16.17
N SER A 127 5.52 8.38 16.75
CA SER A 127 6.22 8.20 18.02
C SER A 127 5.58 8.98 19.17
N ASN A 128 5.88 8.58 20.40
CA ASN A 128 5.36 9.24 21.61
C ASN A 128 5.90 10.67 21.79
N GLU A 129 7.10 10.97 21.27
CA GLU A 129 7.73 12.30 21.37
C GLU A 129 7.53 13.19 20.13
N ALA A 130 6.66 12.81 19.18
CA ALA A 130 6.50 13.47 17.89
C ALA A 130 6.40 15.01 17.97
N SER A 131 5.58 15.52 18.90
CA SER A 131 5.35 16.96 19.08
C SER A 131 6.61 17.70 19.57
N GLU A 132 7.28 17.17 20.59
CA GLU A 132 8.48 17.77 21.19
C GLU A 132 9.63 17.76 20.18
N ARG A 133 9.85 16.61 19.53
CA ARG A 133 10.94 16.42 18.56
C ARG A 133 10.71 17.23 17.29
N CYS A 134 9.47 17.34 16.82
CA CYS A 134 9.16 18.23 15.69
C CYS A 134 9.54 19.69 16.02
N ARG A 135 9.20 20.16 17.24
CA ARG A 135 9.57 21.51 17.69
C ARG A 135 11.09 21.68 17.83
N SER A 136 11.81 20.70 18.36
CA SER A 136 13.26 20.81 18.53
C SER A 136 14.03 20.77 17.21
N LEU A 137 13.59 19.95 16.25
CA LEU A 137 14.26 19.77 14.97
C LEU A 137 13.95 20.89 13.96
N PHE A 138 12.72 21.38 13.95
CA PHE A 138 12.25 22.32 12.92
C PHE A 138 11.85 23.70 13.47
N GLY A 139 11.85 23.87 14.79
CA GLY A 139 11.45 25.12 15.43
C GLY A 139 9.99 25.46 15.17
N GLU A 140 9.70 26.76 15.13
CA GLU A 140 8.34 27.26 14.90
C GLU A 140 8.03 27.53 13.41
N GLU A 141 8.99 27.26 12.51
CA GLU A 141 8.80 27.48 11.07
C GLU A 141 7.86 26.46 10.44
N VAL A 142 7.65 25.32 11.08
CA VAL A 142 6.75 24.24 10.63
C VAL A 142 5.49 24.20 11.48
N LEU A 143 4.39 23.72 10.91
CA LEU A 143 3.16 23.51 11.63
C LEU A 143 3.04 22.04 12.05
N PHE A 144 3.06 21.76 13.35
CA PHE A 144 2.71 20.44 13.88
C PHE A 144 1.24 20.39 14.28
N VAL A 145 0.54 19.34 13.87
CA VAL A 145 -0.86 19.09 14.21
C VAL A 145 -0.95 17.72 14.90
N PRO A 146 -1.48 17.63 16.12
CA PRO A 146 -1.69 16.35 16.80
C PRO A 146 -2.72 15.51 16.03
N TYR A 147 -2.75 14.21 16.30
CA TYR A 147 -3.66 13.32 15.58
C TYR A 147 -5.12 13.80 15.71
N SER A 148 -5.80 13.80 14.58
CA SER A 148 -7.25 13.96 14.50
C SER A 148 -7.80 12.99 13.46
N ASN A 149 -9.04 12.57 13.67
CA ASN A 149 -9.72 11.69 12.74
C ASN A 149 -9.70 12.29 11.32
N PRO A 150 -9.27 11.53 10.30
CA PRO A 150 -9.27 11.98 8.91
C PRO A 150 -10.65 12.47 8.45
N GLY A 151 -10.67 13.38 7.47
CA GLY A 151 -11.89 13.99 6.96
C GLY A 151 -12.13 15.39 7.52
N TYR A 152 -13.39 15.73 7.80
CA TYR A 152 -13.78 17.11 8.13
C TYR A 152 -13.18 17.60 9.45
N THR A 153 -13.07 16.73 10.46
CA THR A 153 -12.54 17.11 11.78
C THR A 153 -11.07 17.54 11.70
N LEU A 154 -10.25 16.76 10.99
CA LEU A 154 -8.87 17.13 10.71
C LEU A 154 -8.80 18.43 9.90
N PHE A 155 -9.64 18.60 8.88
CA PHE A 155 -9.70 19.84 8.09
C PHE A 155 -9.92 21.09 8.95
N ILE A 156 -10.91 21.07 9.84
CA ILE A 156 -11.21 22.23 10.71
C ILE A 156 -10.07 22.48 11.71
N LEU A 157 -9.45 21.43 12.25
CA LEU A 157 -8.30 21.56 13.12
C LEU A 157 -7.13 22.25 12.39
N VAL A 158 -6.75 21.74 11.21
CA VAL A 158 -5.65 22.30 10.42
C VAL A 158 -5.96 23.73 9.99
N ALA A 159 -7.20 24.02 9.56
CA ALA A 159 -7.62 25.37 9.17
C ALA A 159 -7.41 26.39 10.31
N LYS A 160 -7.77 26.01 11.54
CA LYS A 160 -7.60 26.84 12.73
C LYS A 160 -6.13 27.06 13.07
N GLU A 161 -5.31 26.02 12.98
CA GLU A 161 -3.87 26.14 13.27
C GLU A 161 -3.13 26.92 12.18
N VAL A 162 -3.53 26.80 10.90
CA VAL A 162 -3.04 27.65 9.80
C VAL A 162 -3.40 29.12 10.06
N GLU A 163 -4.63 29.42 10.46
CA GLU A 163 -5.02 30.82 10.78
C GLU A 163 -4.14 31.42 11.89
N ARG A 164 -3.84 30.63 12.94
CA ARG A 164 -2.92 31.04 14.02
C ARG A 164 -1.49 31.23 13.53
N TYR A 165 -1.00 30.30 12.70
CA TYR A 165 0.32 30.40 12.09
C TYR A 165 0.43 31.68 11.26
N ASN A 166 -0.58 31.98 10.43
CA ASN A 166 -0.62 33.15 9.57
C ASN A 166 -0.61 34.45 10.38
N LYS A 167 -1.35 34.53 11.49
CA LYS A 167 -1.33 35.69 12.39
C LYS A 167 0.06 35.95 12.97
N LYS A 168 0.88 34.92 13.15
CA LYS A 168 2.22 35.01 13.72
C LYS A 168 3.29 35.31 12.67
N PHE A 169 3.24 34.63 11.52
CA PHE A 169 4.30 34.67 10.50
C PHE A 169 3.94 35.45 9.25
N ASN A 170 2.71 35.94 9.13
CA ASN A 170 2.19 36.67 7.98
C ASN A 170 2.34 35.93 6.64
N ARG A 171 2.24 34.59 6.67
CA ARG A 171 2.29 33.68 5.52
C ARG A 171 1.70 32.32 5.90
N ASP A 172 1.27 31.55 4.90
CA ASP A 172 0.89 30.14 5.09
C ASP A 172 2.10 29.25 5.41
N PRO A 173 1.93 28.19 6.22
CA PRO A 173 2.99 27.22 6.44
C PRO A 173 3.29 26.44 5.17
N GLN A 174 4.59 26.25 4.88
CA GLN A 174 5.04 25.41 3.76
C GLN A 174 5.14 23.94 4.14
N ILE A 175 5.22 23.65 5.45
CA ILE A 175 5.37 22.29 5.99
C ILE A 175 4.34 22.12 7.09
N VAL A 176 3.46 21.14 6.92
CA VAL A 176 2.50 20.72 7.95
C VAL A 176 2.72 19.24 8.26
N PHE A 177 3.15 18.96 9.47
CA PHE A 177 3.28 17.62 10.01
C PHE A 177 2.00 17.24 10.75
N ILE A 178 1.50 16.03 10.49
CA ILE A 178 0.30 15.50 11.15
C ILE A 178 0.69 14.19 11.83
N GLN A 179 0.54 14.15 13.16
CA GLN A 179 0.86 12.97 13.96
C GLN A 179 0.04 11.75 13.47
N ASN A 180 0.68 10.59 13.42
CA ASN A 180 0.08 9.32 12.94
C ASN A 180 -0.47 9.37 11.51
N HIS A 181 0.06 10.26 10.66
CA HIS A 181 -0.44 10.45 9.31
C HIS A 181 0.69 10.69 8.30
N GLY A 182 1.41 11.80 8.42
CA GLY A 182 2.48 12.14 7.46
C GLY A 182 2.71 13.64 7.35
N VAL A 183 3.05 14.10 6.15
CA VAL A 183 3.45 15.49 5.92
C VAL A 183 2.81 16.09 4.67
N PHE A 184 2.39 17.35 4.76
CA PHE A 184 2.02 18.20 3.63
C PHE A 184 3.14 19.21 3.38
N VAL A 185 3.53 19.33 2.12
CA VAL A 185 4.47 20.35 1.65
C VAL A 185 3.79 21.23 0.62
N ALA A 186 3.86 22.54 0.78
CA ALA A 186 3.21 23.53 -0.09
C ALA A 186 4.20 24.59 -0.55
N ALA A 187 4.19 24.89 -1.86
CA ALA A 187 5.11 25.84 -2.49
C ALA A 187 4.60 26.29 -3.88
N ASP A 188 5.19 27.34 -4.45
CA ASP A 188 4.77 27.85 -5.76
C ASP A 188 5.42 27.13 -6.94
N THR A 189 6.47 26.35 -6.70
CA THR A 189 7.14 25.54 -7.72
C THR A 189 7.41 24.11 -7.24
N THR A 190 7.39 23.15 -8.17
CA THR A 190 7.73 21.74 -7.88
C THR A 190 9.17 21.55 -7.46
N LYS A 191 10.09 22.42 -7.91
CA LYS A 191 11.48 22.45 -7.45
C LYS A 191 11.55 22.77 -5.95
N GLU A 192 10.83 23.79 -5.51
CA GLU A 192 10.80 24.17 -4.09
C GLU A 192 10.20 23.07 -3.22
N ILE A 193 9.13 22.39 -3.67
CA ILE A 193 8.61 21.19 -2.99
C ILE A 193 9.72 20.15 -2.81
N LYS A 194 10.45 19.82 -3.88
CA LYS A 194 11.55 18.84 -3.85
C LYS A 194 12.67 19.28 -2.88
N ASP A 195 13.03 20.56 -2.87
CA ASP A 195 14.06 21.10 -1.97
C ASP A 195 13.60 21.05 -0.49
N ILE A 196 12.33 21.33 -0.21
CA ILE A 196 11.74 21.22 1.13
C ILE A 196 11.72 19.76 1.61
N TYR A 197 11.27 18.81 0.80
CA TYR A 197 11.28 17.40 1.16
C TYR A 197 12.71 16.91 1.45
N LYS A 198 13.71 17.31 0.63
CA LYS A 198 15.11 16.99 0.91
C LYS A 198 15.57 17.51 2.27
N LYS A 199 15.21 18.75 2.63
CA LYS A 199 15.51 19.32 3.95
C LYS A 199 14.84 18.54 5.07
N ILE A 200 13.55 18.22 4.94
CA ILE A 200 12.79 17.44 5.93
C ILE A 200 13.48 16.09 6.18
N ILE A 201 13.77 15.36 5.11
CA ILE A 201 14.38 14.04 5.19
C ILE A 201 15.79 14.11 5.79
N ALA A 202 16.60 15.09 5.39
CA ALA A 202 17.94 15.27 5.96
C ALA A 202 17.88 15.55 7.47
N VAL A 203 17.05 16.50 7.91
CA VAL A 203 16.93 16.87 9.33
C VAL A 203 16.44 15.70 10.19
N ILE A 204 15.42 14.96 9.73
CA ILE A 204 14.90 13.81 10.48
C ILE A 204 15.93 12.67 10.49
N LYS A 205 16.61 12.43 9.36
CA LYS A 205 17.63 11.39 9.27
C LYS A 205 18.79 11.64 10.21
N ASP A 206 19.25 12.88 10.32
CA ASP A 206 20.33 13.27 11.24
C ASP A 206 19.93 13.16 12.71
N ALA A 207 18.63 13.12 13.01
CA ALA A 207 18.08 12.94 14.35
C ALA A 207 17.92 11.46 14.76
N TYR A 208 18.18 10.52 13.86
CA TYR A 208 18.10 9.09 14.14
C TYR A 208 19.43 8.53 14.64
N ASP A 209 19.46 8.05 15.89
CA ASP A 209 20.57 7.28 16.44
C ASP A 209 20.52 5.81 15.95
N LEU A 210 19.32 5.24 15.97
CA LEU A 210 19.00 3.92 15.45
C LEU A 210 18.47 4.05 14.02
N PHE A 211 19.34 3.75 13.06
CA PHE A 211 18.98 3.62 11.65
C PHE A 211 19.15 2.15 11.23
N PRO A 212 18.10 1.32 11.31
CA PRO A 212 18.19 -0.09 10.90
C PRO A 212 18.78 -0.27 9.52
N VAL A 213 19.75 -1.18 9.39
CA VAL A 213 20.05 -1.75 8.08
C VAL A 213 18.92 -2.70 7.73
N GLU A 214 18.10 -2.29 6.78
CA GLU A 214 17.02 -3.12 6.25
C GLU A 214 17.61 -4.16 5.30
N ASN A 215 17.46 -5.43 5.65
CA ASN A 215 17.88 -6.56 4.81
C ASN A 215 16.72 -7.55 4.68
N GLU A 216 16.52 -8.08 3.48
CA GLU A 216 15.64 -9.25 3.30
C GLU A 216 16.26 -10.46 3.99
N ILE A 217 15.45 -11.17 4.77
CA ILE A 217 15.83 -12.45 5.35
C ILE A 217 15.17 -13.54 4.50
N PRO A 218 15.93 -14.53 4.00
CA PRO A 218 15.34 -15.66 3.29
C PRO A 218 14.25 -16.33 4.13
N VAL A 219 13.14 -16.65 3.48
CA VAL A 219 12.05 -17.39 4.11
C VAL A 219 12.54 -18.81 4.42
N SER A 220 12.20 -19.33 5.60
CA SER A 220 12.56 -20.68 6.02
C SER A 220 11.81 -21.74 5.22
N GLU A 221 12.37 -22.95 5.14
CA GLU A 221 11.68 -24.10 4.52
C GLU A 221 10.33 -24.39 5.18
N LYS A 222 10.26 -24.22 6.50
CA LYS A 222 9.02 -24.39 7.27
C LYS A 222 7.93 -23.44 6.79
N LEU A 223 8.26 -22.16 6.58
CA LEU A 223 7.30 -21.18 6.13
C LEU A 223 6.85 -21.45 4.67
N VAL A 224 7.75 -21.95 3.83
CA VAL A 224 7.44 -22.43 2.47
C VAL A 224 6.47 -23.62 2.50
N GLU A 225 6.64 -24.55 3.44
CA GLU A 225 5.78 -25.73 3.59
C GLU A 225 4.34 -25.36 3.97
N ILE A 226 4.14 -24.39 4.87
CA ILE A 226 2.81 -24.06 5.39
C ILE A 226 2.03 -23.07 4.52
N VAL A 227 2.70 -22.21 3.76
CA VAL A 227 2.05 -21.13 2.97
C VAL A 227 0.94 -21.64 2.05
N PRO A 228 1.10 -22.76 1.30
CA PRO A 228 0.03 -23.30 0.47
C PRO A 228 -1.23 -23.67 1.27
N ALA A 229 -1.07 -24.28 2.44
CA ALA A 229 -2.19 -24.63 3.30
C ALA A 229 -2.86 -23.37 3.87
N VAL A 230 -2.06 -22.41 4.35
CA VAL A 230 -2.57 -21.13 4.87
C VAL A 230 -3.32 -20.34 3.79
N ARG A 231 -2.82 -20.32 2.55
CA ARG A 231 -3.51 -19.74 1.40
C ARG A 231 -4.91 -20.32 1.22
N MET A 232 -5.05 -21.65 1.35
CA MET A 232 -6.35 -22.32 1.26
C MET A 232 -7.25 -21.99 2.45
N LEU A 233 -6.72 -21.96 3.68
CA LEU A 233 -7.48 -21.58 4.88
C LEU A 233 -7.99 -20.13 4.84
N LEU A 234 -7.26 -19.24 4.18
CA LEU A 234 -7.65 -17.84 3.96
C LEU A 234 -8.58 -17.64 2.76
N SER A 235 -8.75 -18.66 1.92
CA SER A 235 -9.61 -18.61 0.74
C SER A 235 -11.02 -19.08 1.08
N ASP A 236 -12.02 -18.35 0.60
CA ASP A 236 -13.42 -18.80 0.62
C ASP A 236 -13.78 -19.31 -0.79
N ASP A 237 -14.87 -18.82 -1.39
CA ASP A 237 -15.31 -19.23 -2.74
C ASP A 237 -14.31 -18.87 -3.86
N ILE A 238 -13.52 -17.81 -3.64
CA ILE A 238 -12.48 -17.35 -4.56
C ILE A 238 -11.13 -17.56 -3.88
N ILE A 239 -10.23 -18.25 -4.58
CA ILE A 239 -8.86 -18.47 -4.11
C ILE A 239 -8.12 -17.14 -4.04
N LYS A 240 -7.41 -16.90 -2.93
CA LYS A 240 -6.55 -15.73 -2.75
C LYS A 240 -5.13 -15.97 -3.28
N SER A 241 -4.41 -14.88 -3.54
CA SER A 241 -2.95 -14.93 -3.64
C SER A 241 -2.35 -14.81 -2.24
N ALA A 242 -1.23 -15.48 -1.98
CA ALA A 242 -0.52 -15.40 -0.72
C ALA A 242 1.00 -15.35 -0.93
N THR A 243 1.72 -14.65 -0.07
CA THR A 243 3.19 -14.63 -0.10
C THR A 243 3.75 -14.61 1.30
N ALA A 244 4.93 -15.21 1.46
CA ALA A 244 5.72 -15.14 2.69
C ALA A 244 6.97 -14.28 2.48
N PHE A 245 7.38 -13.60 3.54
CA PHE A 245 8.60 -12.80 3.55
C PHE A 245 9.10 -12.58 4.98
N ASN A 246 10.37 -12.21 5.08
CA ASN A 246 10.98 -11.81 6.33
C ASN A 246 12.02 -10.71 6.07
N SER A 247 12.34 -9.93 7.09
CA SER A 247 13.31 -8.84 7.03
C SER A 247 13.93 -8.61 8.41
N SER A 248 15.05 -7.89 8.47
CA SER A 248 15.68 -7.53 9.75
C SER A 248 14.72 -6.78 10.69
N SER A 249 13.91 -5.85 10.17
CA SER A 249 12.92 -5.13 11.00
C SER A 249 11.81 -6.04 11.52
N ILE A 250 11.38 -7.04 10.74
CA ILE A 250 10.36 -8.01 11.17
C ILE A 250 10.94 -8.97 12.20
N ALA A 251 12.14 -9.51 11.97
CA ALA A 251 12.75 -10.54 12.81
C ALA A 251 12.89 -10.12 14.28
N GLU A 252 13.18 -8.85 14.55
CA GLU A 252 13.28 -8.30 15.91
C GLU A 252 11.92 -8.24 16.63
N ILE A 253 10.84 -7.98 15.87
CA ILE A 253 9.48 -7.89 16.37
C ILE A 253 8.93 -9.28 16.71
N ILE A 254 9.22 -10.29 15.88
CA ILE A 254 8.64 -11.64 15.99
C ILE A 254 9.43 -12.60 16.88
N THR A 255 10.28 -12.11 17.78
CA THR A 255 11.06 -12.97 18.70
C THR A 255 10.18 -13.69 19.73
N GLY A 256 9.02 -13.11 20.06
CA GLY A 256 8.03 -13.68 20.97
C GLY A 256 6.82 -12.74 21.12
N ARG A 257 5.75 -13.22 21.76
CA ARG A 257 4.48 -12.50 21.88
C ARG A 257 4.64 -11.14 22.57
N ASP A 258 5.45 -11.06 23.62
CA ASP A 258 5.69 -9.80 24.34
C ASP A 258 6.44 -8.78 23.47
N SER A 259 7.46 -9.23 22.70
CA SER A 259 8.16 -8.36 21.74
C SER A 259 7.22 -7.88 20.65
N PHE A 260 6.34 -8.76 20.15
CA PHE A 260 5.35 -8.44 19.14
C PHE A 260 4.40 -7.35 19.65
N ILE A 261 3.82 -7.51 20.84
CA ILE A 261 2.89 -6.54 21.45
C ILE A 261 3.60 -5.23 21.77
N PHE A 262 4.84 -5.27 22.25
CA PHE A 262 5.61 -4.06 22.58
C PHE A 262 5.90 -3.21 21.34
N ASN A 263 6.27 -3.85 20.22
CA ASN A 263 6.64 -3.13 19.00
C ASN A 263 5.43 -2.83 18.10
N LEU A 264 4.42 -3.70 18.06
CA LEU A 264 3.21 -3.55 17.25
C LEU A 264 1.94 -3.64 18.12
N PRO A 265 1.74 -2.71 19.08
CA PRO A 265 0.57 -2.72 19.96
C PRO A 265 -0.75 -2.44 19.23
N GLY A 266 -0.69 -1.92 18.01
CA GLY A 266 -1.83 -1.58 17.17
C GLY A 266 -1.41 -0.82 15.91
N PRO A 267 -2.36 -0.44 15.05
CA PRO A 267 -2.06 0.33 13.85
C PRO A 267 -1.63 1.76 14.18
N PHE A 268 -0.68 2.29 13.42
CA PHE A 268 -0.15 3.64 13.57
C PHE A 268 -0.83 4.65 12.66
N SER A 269 -1.39 4.25 11.52
CA SER A 269 -1.93 5.18 10.53
C SER A 269 -3.22 4.67 9.88
N PRO A 270 -4.02 5.57 9.28
CA PRO A 270 -5.19 5.17 8.48
C PRO A 270 -4.81 4.23 7.33
N ASP A 271 -3.71 4.50 6.63
CA ASP A 271 -3.25 3.71 5.49
C ASP A 271 -2.92 2.27 5.89
N GLN A 272 -2.31 2.07 7.06
CA GLN A 272 -2.11 0.74 7.62
C GLN A 272 -3.45 0.00 7.79
N ILE A 273 -4.49 0.64 8.35
CA ILE A 273 -5.81 0.03 8.56
C ILE A 273 -6.52 -0.29 7.23
N VAL A 274 -6.39 0.58 6.22
CA VAL A 274 -6.99 0.41 4.89
C VAL A 274 -6.61 -0.94 4.29
N TYR A 275 -5.30 -1.20 4.25
CA TYR A 275 -4.75 -2.35 3.54
C TYR A 275 -4.64 -3.58 4.41
N SER A 276 -4.21 -3.44 5.68
CA SER A 276 -3.85 -4.58 6.54
C SER A 276 -4.91 -4.97 7.57
N LEU A 277 -6.04 -4.25 7.66
CA LEU A 277 -6.96 -4.29 8.81
C LEU A 277 -6.31 -3.74 10.10
N SER A 278 -7.06 -3.75 11.19
CA SER A 278 -6.63 -3.21 12.49
C SER A 278 -6.03 -4.25 13.45
N GLU A 279 -6.12 -5.54 13.11
CA GLU A 279 -5.71 -6.66 13.96
C GLU A 279 -4.91 -7.67 13.13
N TYR A 280 -3.81 -8.15 13.70
CA TYR A 280 -2.87 -9.09 13.08
C TYR A 280 -2.78 -10.36 13.91
N LEU A 281 -2.69 -11.51 13.26
CA LEU A 281 -2.45 -12.76 13.98
C LEU A 281 -0.96 -12.90 14.32
N PHE A 282 -0.68 -13.40 15.52
CA PHE A 282 0.67 -13.80 15.94
C PHE A 282 0.66 -15.25 16.41
N ILE A 283 1.39 -16.09 15.69
CA ILE A 283 1.49 -17.53 15.89
C ILE A 283 2.84 -17.86 16.53
N GLU A 284 2.79 -18.55 17.67
CA GLU A 284 4.00 -19.04 18.34
C GLU A 284 4.55 -20.27 17.61
N ASN A 285 5.88 -20.36 17.57
CA ASN A 285 6.58 -21.41 16.85
C ASN A 285 6.89 -22.57 17.80
N SER A 286 5.91 -23.42 18.08
CA SER A 286 5.98 -24.43 19.15
C SER A 286 5.93 -25.89 18.68
N GLY A 287 5.92 -26.17 17.37
CA GLY A 287 5.67 -27.52 16.87
C GLY A 287 6.08 -27.78 15.42
N THR A 288 5.55 -28.86 14.85
CA THR A 288 5.68 -29.25 13.44
C THR A 288 4.89 -28.32 12.50
N SER A 289 5.10 -28.45 11.19
CA SER A 289 4.35 -27.69 10.17
C SER A 289 2.84 -27.98 10.23
N GLU A 290 2.45 -29.24 10.47
CA GLU A 290 1.04 -29.65 10.62
C GLU A 290 0.37 -29.02 11.84
N GLU A 291 1.04 -29.05 13.00
CA GLU A 291 0.55 -28.41 14.23
C GLU A 291 0.37 -26.90 14.04
N MET A 292 1.32 -26.26 13.36
CA MET A 292 1.25 -24.84 13.03
C MET A 292 0.09 -24.52 12.09
N ILE A 293 -0.15 -25.32 11.05
CA ILE A 293 -1.30 -25.15 10.15
C ILE A 293 -2.61 -25.29 10.93
N SER A 294 -2.71 -26.27 11.82
CA SER A 294 -3.91 -26.47 12.66
C SER A 294 -4.18 -25.27 13.57
N GLU A 295 -3.14 -24.73 14.22
CA GLU A 295 -3.28 -23.55 15.08
C GLU A 295 -3.64 -22.29 14.27
N ILE A 296 -3.03 -22.11 13.11
CA ILE A 296 -3.38 -21.02 12.17
C ILE A 296 -4.85 -21.14 11.76
N GLY A 297 -5.33 -22.33 11.40
CA GLY A 297 -6.72 -22.57 11.03
C GLY A 297 -7.69 -22.17 12.15
N ARG A 298 -7.42 -22.57 13.39
CA ARG A 298 -8.22 -22.20 14.56
C ARG A 298 -8.26 -20.69 14.79
N GLN A 299 -7.12 -20.00 14.67
CA GLN A 299 -7.07 -18.54 14.84
C GLN A 299 -7.73 -17.79 13.68
N ILE A 300 -7.63 -18.29 12.44
CA ILE A 300 -8.37 -17.73 11.29
C ILE A 300 -9.88 -17.83 11.53
N GLU A 301 -10.37 -18.96 12.02
CA GLU A 301 -11.78 -19.16 12.32
C GLU A 301 -12.28 -18.24 13.44
N ASP A 302 -11.53 -18.13 14.55
CA ASP A 302 -11.83 -17.19 15.63
C ASP A 302 -11.87 -15.74 15.12
N PHE A 303 -10.86 -15.33 14.33
CA PHE A 303 -10.81 -14.00 13.73
C PHE A 303 -12.02 -13.76 12.82
N LYS A 304 -12.38 -14.72 11.96
CA LYS A 304 -13.54 -14.63 11.07
C LYS A 304 -14.84 -14.50 11.86
N ASN A 305 -15.00 -15.25 12.96
CA ASN A 305 -16.16 -15.17 13.83
C ASN A 305 -16.28 -13.81 14.53
N ARG A 306 -15.16 -13.21 14.95
CA ARG A 306 -15.15 -11.90 15.62
C ARG A 306 -15.28 -10.71 14.66
N LYS A 307 -14.65 -10.78 13.49
CA LYS A 307 -14.50 -9.65 12.56
C LYS A 307 -15.36 -9.74 11.30
N GLY A 308 -15.93 -10.91 11.00
CA GLY A 308 -16.71 -11.15 9.78
C GLY A 308 -15.88 -11.22 8.49
N VAL A 309 -14.55 -11.18 8.59
CA VAL A 309 -13.60 -11.25 7.47
C VAL A 309 -12.41 -12.11 7.88
N THR A 310 -11.68 -12.69 6.92
CA THR A 310 -10.42 -13.40 7.20
C THR A 310 -9.30 -12.41 7.55
N PRO A 311 -8.33 -12.80 8.38
CA PRO A 311 -7.13 -11.98 8.61
C PRO A 311 -6.32 -11.84 7.32
N LYS A 312 -5.61 -10.73 7.18
CA LYS A 312 -4.76 -10.45 6.02
C LYS A 312 -3.26 -10.64 6.30
N VAL A 313 -2.87 -10.53 7.56
CA VAL A 313 -1.47 -10.55 8.01
C VAL A 313 -1.34 -11.54 9.17
N ILE A 314 -0.41 -12.49 9.02
CA ILE A 314 -0.10 -13.52 10.02
C ILE A 314 1.41 -13.49 10.27
N PHE A 315 1.80 -13.03 11.45
CA PHE A 315 3.18 -13.10 11.94
C PHE A 315 3.43 -14.46 12.59
N ILE A 316 4.58 -15.05 12.31
CA ILE A 316 4.97 -16.36 12.84
C ILE A 316 6.32 -16.21 13.52
N GLN A 317 6.37 -16.57 14.80
CA GLN A 317 7.54 -16.36 15.67
C GLN A 317 8.82 -16.94 15.05
N GLY A 318 9.83 -16.08 14.85
CA GLY A 318 11.13 -16.45 14.30
C GLY A 318 11.16 -16.83 12.82
N GLU A 319 10.01 -17.01 12.15
CA GLU A 319 9.95 -17.49 10.76
C GLU A 319 9.75 -16.34 9.76
N GLY A 320 8.80 -15.44 10.03
CA GLY A 320 8.47 -14.32 9.14
C GLY A 320 6.98 -13.97 9.16
N VAL A 321 6.48 -13.49 8.02
CA VAL A 321 5.09 -13.07 7.84
C VAL A 321 4.48 -13.73 6.61
N ILE A 322 3.23 -14.16 6.73
CA ILE A 322 2.36 -14.52 5.60
C ILE A 322 1.34 -13.41 5.41
N VAL A 323 1.17 -12.98 4.16
CA VAL A 323 0.08 -12.08 3.78
C VAL A 323 -0.73 -12.67 2.64
N ALA A 324 -2.03 -12.41 2.61
CA ALA A 324 -2.92 -12.88 1.55
C ALA A 324 -3.97 -11.84 1.15
N GLU A 325 -4.26 -11.78 -0.14
CA GLU A 325 -5.15 -10.80 -0.75
C GLU A 325 -5.84 -11.35 -2.01
N ASP A 326 -6.86 -10.64 -2.49
CA ASP A 326 -7.69 -11.07 -3.62
C ASP A 326 -7.01 -10.92 -4.99
N SER A 327 -5.73 -10.55 -5.02
CA SER A 327 -4.87 -10.61 -6.21
C SER A 327 -3.39 -10.46 -5.85
N ASP A 328 -2.50 -10.79 -6.79
CA ASP A 328 -1.06 -10.70 -6.57
C ASP A 328 -0.56 -9.25 -6.38
N ILE A 329 -1.10 -8.29 -7.15
CA ILE A 329 -0.78 -6.86 -6.93
C ILE A 329 -1.12 -6.43 -5.50
N LEU A 330 -2.32 -6.76 -5.04
CA LEU A 330 -2.78 -6.35 -3.70
C LEU A 330 -1.94 -7.03 -2.60
N THR A 331 -1.54 -8.28 -2.83
CA THR A 331 -0.60 -9.00 -1.95
C THR A 331 0.74 -8.27 -1.88
N GLY A 332 1.24 -7.78 -3.01
CA GLY A 332 2.45 -6.95 -3.07
C GLY A 332 2.33 -5.66 -2.27
N TYR A 333 1.22 -4.92 -2.42
CA TYR A 333 0.96 -3.71 -1.63
C TYR A 333 0.88 -4.01 -0.13
N LEU A 334 0.18 -5.07 0.25
CA LEU A 334 0.05 -5.48 1.64
C LEU A 334 1.42 -5.85 2.25
N LYS A 335 2.26 -6.57 1.49
CA LYS A 335 3.65 -6.85 1.87
C LYS A 335 4.45 -5.57 2.10
N ASP A 336 4.35 -4.60 1.20
CA ASP A 336 5.05 -3.32 1.33
C ASP A 336 4.58 -2.54 2.57
N ILE A 337 3.26 -2.48 2.81
CA ILE A 337 2.67 -1.83 4.00
C ILE A 337 3.15 -2.50 5.30
N VAL A 338 3.21 -3.83 5.34
CA VAL A 338 3.70 -4.56 6.52
C VAL A 338 5.15 -4.25 6.82
N LYS A 339 6.00 -4.23 5.79
CA LYS A 339 7.40 -3.82 5.95
C LYS A 339 7.50 -2.38 6.46
N ASP A 340 6.70 -1.48 5.91
CA ASP A 340 6.69 -0.07 6.28
C ASP A 340 6.33 0.14 7.75
N PHE A 341 5.21 -0.41 8.23
CA PHE A 341 4.83 -0.20 9.63
C PHE A 341 5.78 -0.89 10.62
N CYS A 342 6.42 -2.00 10.23
CA CYS A 342 7.47 -2.63 11.06
C CYS A 342 8.70 -1.71 11.15
N ARG A 343 9.10 -1.07 10.04
CA ARG A 343 10.17 -0.08 10.02
C ARG A 343 9.81 1.18 10.80
N ILE A 344 8.59 1.70 10.68
CA ILE A 344 8.10 2.85 11.45
C ILE A 344 8.15 2.55 12.95
N SER A 345 7.68 1.38 13.37
CA SER A 345 7.78 0.94 14.77
C SER A 345 9.23 1.01 15.27
N ARG A 346 10.16 0.45 14.52
CA ARG A 346 11.59 0.48 14.87
C ARG A 346 12.16 1.90 14.92
N LEU A 347 11.88 2.72 13.92
CA LEU A 347 12.34 4.12 13.86
C LEU A 347 11.77 4.95 15.00
N SER A 348 10.53 4.69 15.43
CA SER A 348 9.88 5.42 16.52
C SER A 348 10.56 5.27 17.87
N HIS A 349 11.36 4.21 18.09
CA HIS A 349 12.15 4.03 19.31
C HIS A 349 13.25 5.09 19.49
N ASN A 350 13.64 5.81 18.44
CA ASN A 350 14.49 7.00 18.57
C ASN A 350 13.80 8.16 19.29
N PHE A 351 12.47 8.12 19.38
CA PHE A 351 11.62 9.22 19.80
C PHE A 351 10.52 8.75 20.78
N GLY A 352 10.93 7.95 21.77
CA GLY A 352 10.05 7.48 22.85
C GLY A 352 9.19 6.27 22.52
N GLY A 353 9.43 5.60 21.39
CA GLY A 353 8.73 4.38 20.98
C GLY A 353 7.40 4.64 20.27
N PRO A 354 6.70 3.55 19.88
CA PRO A 354 5.53 3.62 19.02
C PRO A 354 4.34 4.29 19.73
N HIS A 355 3.62 5.12 18.96
CA HIS A 355 2.38 5.76 19.37
C HIS A 355 1.23 5.21 18.50
N PRO A 356 0.56 4.11 18.90
CA PRO A 356 -0.56 3.54 18.14
C PRO A 356 -1.81 4.40 18.21
N LEU A 357 -2.69 4.23 17.21
CA LEU A 357 -4.04 4.77 17.27
C LEU A 357 -4.83 4.11 18.40
N THR A 358 -5.66 4.88 19.08
CA THR A 358 -6.52 4.36 20.15
C THR A 358 -7.66 3.53 19.57
N SER A 359 -8.28 2.66 20.38
CA SER A 359 -9.39 1.82 19.93
C SER A 359 -10.55 2.62 19.32
N SER A 360 -10.84 3.82 19.85
CA SER A 360 -11.92 4.67 19.30
C SER A 360 -11.55 5.31 17.96
N GLN A 361 -10.27 5.62 17.75
CA GLN A 361 -9.77 6.15 16.48
C GLN A 361 -9.76 5.05 15.41
N VAL A 362 -9.32 3.84 15.77
CA VAL A 362 -9.39 2.65 14.91
C VAL A 362 -10.85 2.37 14.50
N GLN A 363 -11.77 2.32 15.46
CA GLN A 363 -13.18 2.07 15.19
C GLN A 363 -13.80 3.15 14.29
N PHE A 364 -13.40 4.42 14.43
CA PHE A 364 -13.83 5.48 13.53
C PHE A 364 -13.40 5.18 12.09
N ILE A 365 -12.11 4.90 11.88
CA ILE A 365 -11.55 4.65 10.54
C ILE A 365 -12.22 3.43 9.89
N GLU A 366 -12.37 2.33 10.62
CA GLU A 366 -12.98 1.11 10.09
C GLU A 366 -14.42 1.31 9.57
N ASN A 367 -15.18 2.19 10.21
CA ASN A 367 -16.57 2.46 9.87
C ASN A 367 -16.77 3.74 9.04
N TRP A 368 -15.68 4.44 8.69
CA TRP A 368 -15.75 5.69 7.94
C TRP A 368 -16.10 5.43 6.48
N GLU A 369 -17.01 6.23 5.91
CA GLU A 369 -17.45 6.06 4.51
C GLU A 369 -16.31 6.34 3.53
N GLY A 370 -15.46 7.32 3.82
CA GLY A 370 -14.28 7.64 3.02
C GLY A 370 -13.34 6.43 2.95
N GLU A 371 -13.19 5.74 4.07
CA GLU A 371 -12.38 4.53 4.18
C GLU A 371 -12.99 3.35 3.42
N SER A 372 -14.28 3.10 3.60
CA SER A 372 -15.01 2.06 2.86
C SER A 372 -14.89 2.26 1.35
N TYR A 373 -14.96 3.52 0.89
CA TYR A 373 -14.73 3.87 -0.51
C TYR A 373 -13.28 3.59 -0.92
N ARG A 374 -12.29 4.05 -0.14
CA ARG A 374 -10.87 3.80 -0.39
C ARG A 374 -10.57 2.31 -0.51
N LYS A 375 -11.03 1.48 0.41
CA LYS A 375 -10.89 0.02 0.33
C LYS A 375 -11.45 -0.51 -0.99
N LYS A 376 -12.68 -0.13 -1.34
CA LYS A 376 -13.32 -0.54 -2.59
C LYS A 376 -12.53 -0.14 -3.84
N VAL A 377 -12.05 1.10 -3.92
CA VAL A 377 -11.34 1.59 -5.12
C VAL A 377 -9.89 1.13 -5.18
N SER A 378 -9.22 0.95 -4.04
CA SER A 378 -7.85 0.43 -3.95
C SER A 378 -7.81 -1.04 -4.33
N VAL A 379 -8.83 -1.80 -3.92
CA VAL A 379 -9.05 -3.18 -4.38
C VAL A 379 -9.43 -3.22 -5.85
N GLY A 380 -10.00 -2.14 -6.43
CA GLY A 380 -10.42 -1.99 -7.82
C GLY A 380 -11.50 -2.99 -8.27
N ALA A 381 -11.87 -3.02 -9.56
CA ALA A 381 -12.76 -4.07 -10.07
C ALA A 381 -12.09 -5.45 -9.90
N GLY A 382 -12.76 -6.41 -9.26
CA GLY A 382 -12.20 -7.74 -9.02
C GLY A 382 -11.65 -8.38 -10.29
N SER A 383 -10.60 -9.20 -10.14
CA SER A 383 -10.08 -10.02 -11.24
C SER A 383 -11.24 -10.79 -11.88
N LYS A 384 -11.31 -10.80 -13.21
CA LYS A 384 -12.36 -11.50 -13.97
C LYS A 384 -11.73 -12.67 -14.72
N GLY A 385 -12.53 -13.69 -14.96
CA GLY A 385 -12.14 -14.87 -15.73
C GLY A 385 -12.29 -16.16 -14.93
N ARG A 386 -12.09 -17.30 -15.59
CA ARG A 386 -12.29 -18.62 -14.99
C ARG A 386 -11.13 -19.07 -14.09
N LEU A 387 -10.01 -18.36 -14.15
CA LEU A 387 -8.76 -18.75 -13.48
C LEU A 387 -8.26 -17.68 -12.52
N VAL A 388 -9.15 -16.82 -12.03
CA VAL A 388 -8.84 -15.75 -11.07
C VAL A 388 -7.97 -16.30 -9.94
N ASN A 389 -6.78 -15.71 -9.79
CA ASN A 389 -5.77 -15.99 -8.77
C ASN A 389 -5.22 -17.42 -8.73
N LYS A 390 -5.58 -18.27 -9.70
CA LYS A 390 -4.97 -19.58 -9.85
C LYS A 390 -3.53 -19.41 -10.33
N ILE A 391 -2.64 -20.23 -9.80
CA ILE A 391 -1.22 -20.26 -10.09
C ILE A 391 -0.98 -21.37 -11.10
N VAL A 392 -0.56 -20.98 -12.29
CA VAL A 392 -0.37 -21.90 -13.40
C VAL A 392 1.07 -21.87 -13.89
N ILE A 393 1.74 -23.02 -13.83
CA ILE A 393 3.04 -23.21 -14.47
C ILE A 393 2.80 -23.69 -15.89
N VAL A 394 3.43 -23.03 -16.87
CA VAL A 394 3.46 -23.49 -18.26
C VAL A 394 4.91 -23.73 -18.65
N THR A 395 5.25 -24.97 -18.99
CA THR A 395 6.60 -25.33 -19.46
C THR A 395 6.74 -25.12 -20.97
N GLY A 396 7.92 -24.69 -21.43
CA GLY A 396 8.12 -24.31 -22.83
C GLY A 396 7.34 -23.06 -23.22
N ALA A 397 7.14 -22.14 -22.27
CA ALA A 397 6.23 -21.00 -22.39
C ALA A 397 6.87 -19.72 -22.93
N ALA A 398 8.16 -19.72 -23.24
CA ALA A 398 8.81 -18.51 -23.76
C ALA A 398 8.37 -18.15 -25.19
N GLN A 399 7.78 -19.10 -25.94
CA GLN A 399 7.34 -18.89 -27.32
C GLN A 399 6.33 -19.95 -27.79
N GLY A 400 5.80 -19.78 -29.01
CA GLY A 400 4.98 -20.80 -29.69
C GLY A 400 3.69 -21.12 -28.96
N PHE A 401 3.31 -22.41 -28.94
CA PHE A 401 2.09 -22.87 -28.28
C PHE A 401 2.08 -22.60 -26.77
N GLY A 402 3.22 -22.79 -26.09
CA GLY A 402 3.33 -22.54 -24.66
C GLY A 402 3.06 -21.07 -24.30
N ALA A 403 3.64 -20.13 -25.05
CA ALA A 403 3.36 -18.71 -24.88
C ALA A 403 1.88 -18.38 -25.16
N GLY A 404 1.29 -18.94 -26.23
CA GLY A 404 -0.13 -18.75 -26.53
C GLY A 404 -1.06 -19.27 -25.42
N ILE A 405 -0.76 -20.44 -24.85
CA ILE A 405 -1.49 -20.99 -23.70
C ILE A 405 -1.35 -20.05 -22.49
N ALA A 406 -0.13 -19.67 -22.14
CA ALA A 406 0.15 -18.76 -21.03
C ALA A 406 -0.60 -17.42 -21.18
N GLU A 407 -0.63 -16.85 -22.39
CA GLU A 407 -1.34 -15.60 -22.67
C GLU A 407 -2.86 -15.73 -22.48
N MET A 408 -3.47 -16.81 -22.98
CA MET A 408 -4.90 -17.06 -22.79
C MET A 408 -5.26 -17.26 -21.32
N LEU A 409 -4.46 -18.03 -20.58
CA LEU A 409 -4.69 -18.27 -19.14
C LEU A 409 -4.50 -16.97 -18.34
N PHE A 410 -3.52 -16.15 -18.70
CA PHE A 410 -3.29 -14.83 -18.10
C PHE A 410 -4.49 -13.89 -18.34
N ALA A 411 -5.10 -13.91 -19.53
CA ALA A 411 -6.31 -13.15 -19.82
C ALA A 411 -7.54 -13.62 -19.02
N GLU A 412 -7.55 -14.88 -18.59
CA GLU A 412 -8.56 -15.48 -17.70
C GLU A 412 -8.28 -15.27 -16.20
N GLY A 413 -7.27 -14.46 -15.86
CA GLY A 413 -6.97 -14.02 -14.49
C GLY A 413 -5.96 -14.88 -13.72
N ALA A 414 -5.28 -15.83 -14.39
CA ALA A 414 -4.27 -16.67 -13.76
C ALA A 414 -2.95 -15.94 -13.51
N ASN A 415 -2.31 -16.22 -12.38
CA ASN A 415 -0.90 -15.94 -12.16
C ASN A 415 -0.07 -16.98 -12.93
N ILE A 416 0.87 -16.53 -13.76
CA ILE A 416 1.59 -17.39 -14.70
C ILE A 416 3.05 -17.54 -14.32
N VAL A 417 3.53 -18.78 -14.30
CA VAL A 417 4.97 -19.09 -14.31
C VAL A 417 5.36 -19.48 -15.72
N VAL A 418 6.15 -18.61 -16.35
CA VAL A 418 6.75 -18.86 -17.66
C VAL A 418 8.00 -19.70 -17.40
N ALA A 419 7.88 -21.01 -17.59
CA ALA A 419 8.97 -21.94 -17.31
C ALA A 419 9.61 -22.39 -18.64
N ASP A 420 10.86 -21.99 -18.90
CA ASP A 420 11.54 -22.29 -20.17
C ASP A 420 13.07 -22.39 -20.02
N LEU A 421 13.76 -22.96 -21.00
CA LEU A 421 15.22 -22.94 -21.08
C LEU A 421 15.76 -21.59 -21.58
N ASN A 422 15.00 -20.90 -22.44
CA ASN A 422 15.40 -19.64 -23.06
C ASN A 422 15.06 -18.45 -22.17
N GLU A 423 16.06 -18.01 -21.40
CA GLU A 423 15.96 -16.91 -20.45
C GLU A 423 15.55 -15.58 -21.09
N ALA A 424 16.25 -15.15 -22.14
CA ALA A 424 15.97 -13.88 -22.80
C ALA A 424 14.52 -13.80 -23.33
N LYS A 425 14.05 -14.84 -24.01
CA LYS A 425 12.66 -14.88 -24.53
C LYS A 425 11.63 -14.99 -23.41
N GLY A 426 11.93 -15.77 -22.37
CA GLY A 426 11.05 -15.94 -21.22
C GLY A 426 10.84 -14.63 -20.45
N GLU A 427 11.90 -13.86 -20.24
CA GLU A 427 11.84 -12.54 -19.62
C GLU A 427 11.08 -11.53 -20.49
N GLU A 428 11.37 -11.47 -21.79
CA GLU A 428 10.66 -10.60 -22.73
C GLU A 428 9.16 -10.88 -22.73
N PHE A 429 8.77 -12.16 -22.83
CA PHE A 429 7.36 -12.56 -22.82
C PHE A 429 6.68 -12.22 -21.48
N THR A 430 7.36 -12.49 -20.37
CA THR A 430 6.88 -12.12 -19.02
C THR A 430 6.62 -10.62 -18.90
N LEU A 431 7.54 -9.77 -19.40
CA LEU A 431 7.36 -8.32 -19.40
C LEU A 431 6.15 -7.90 -20.25
N SER A 432 5.92 -8.57 -21.38
CA SER A 432 4.75 -8.30 -22.23
C SER A 432 3.41 -8.58 -21.52
N LEU A 433 3.32 -9.68 -20.76
CA LEU A 433 2.15 -10.01 -19.94
C LEU A 433 1.94 -8.98 -18.82
N ASN A 434 2.99 -8.63 -18.09
CA ASN A 434 2.92 -7.70 -16.95
C ASN A 434 2.67 -6.23 -17.36
N LYS A 435 2.85 -5.86 -18.63
CA LYS A 435 2.45 -4.54 -19.17
C LYS A 435 0.94 -4.38 -19.32
N LYS A 436 0.18 -5.49 -19.37
CA LYS A 436 -1.28 -5.44 -19.48
C LYS A 436 -1.86 -4.85 -18.17
N PRO A 437 -2.93 -4.05 -18.23
CA PRO A 437 -3.55 -3.43 -17.06
C PRO A 437 -4.40 -4.43 -16.25
N LEU A 438 -3.83 -5.59 -15.92
CA LEU A 438 -4.44 -6.69 -15.18
C LEU A 438 -3.78 -6.86 -13.81
N LYS A 439 -4.47 -7.57 -12.91
CA LYS A 439 -4.07 -7.71 -11.49
C LYS A 439 -3.30 -8.97 -11.17
N ASN A 440 -3.37 -9.96 -12.04
CA ASN A 440 -2.50 -11.12 -12.02
C ASN A 440 -1.10 -10.75 -12.51
N ARG A 441 -0.13 -11.61 -12.19
CA ARG A 441 1.28 -11.40 -12.54
C ARG A 441 1.87 -12.63 -13.20
N ALA A 442 2.86 -12.39 -14.04
CA ALA A 442 3.69 -13.41 -14.65
C ALA A 442 5.12 -13.30 -14.11
N PHE A 443 5.80 -14.43 -13.96
CA PHE A 443 7.24 -14.43 -13.72
C PHE A 443 7.93 -15.57 -14.47
N PHE A 444 9.20 -15.36 -14.80
CA PHE A 444 10.01 -16.33 -15.52
C PHE A 444 10.80 -17.22 -14.55
N ILE A 445 10.90 -18.51 -14.85
CA ILE A 445 11.85 -19.44 -14.24
C ILE A 445 12.59 -20.17 -15.35
N LYS A 446 13.92 -20.14 -15.31
CA LYS A 446 14.74 -21.00 -16.14
C LYS A 446 14.62 -22.45 -15.65
N VAL A 447 14.08 -23.33 -16.49
CA VAL A 447 13.91 -24.75 -16.14
C VAL A 447 14.41 -25.67 -17.25
N ASN A 448 15.17 -26.68 -16.87
CA ASN A 448 15.40 -27.87 -17.68
C ASN A 448 14.46 -28.99 -17.20
N VAL A 449 13.39 -29.25 -17.94
CA VAL A 449 12.40 -30.27 -17.55
C VAL A 449 12.95 -31.71 -17.58
N ALA A 450 14.11 -31.94 -18.20
CA ALA A 450 14.80 -33.22 -18.17
C ALA A 450 15.59 -33.45 -16.86
N GLU A 451 15.76 -32.41 -16.03
CA GLU A 451 16.51 -32.48 -14.76
C GLU A 451 15.56 -32.35 -13.57
N SER A 452 15.41 -33.42 -12.78
CA SER A 452 14.50 -33.44 -11.63
C SER A 452 14.76 -32.33 -10.62
N ALA A 453 16.03 -32.01 -10.34
CA ALA A 453 16.40 -30.92 -9.44
C ALA A 453 15.98 -29.53 -9.97
N SER A 454 15.99 -29.34 -11.30
CA SER A 454 15.51 -28.10 -11.92
C SER A 454 14.00 -27.96 -11.78
N VAL A 455 13.25 -29.06 -11.96
CA VAL A 455 11.79 -29.09 -11.74
C VAL A 455 11.44 -28.84 -10.27
N GLU A 456 12.13 -29.46 -9.34
CA GLU A 456 11.94 -29.23 -7.89
C GLU A 456 12.16 -27.76 -7.52
N SER A 457 13.25 -27.16 -8.03
CA SER A 457 13.54 -25.74 -7.85
C SER A 457 12.43 -24.84 -8.43
N MET A 458 11.88 -25.19 -9.59
CA MET A 458 10.77 -24.46 -10.21
C MET A 458 9.52 -24.47 -9.32
N ILE A 459 9.16 -25.63 -8.75
CA ILE A 459 8.03 -25.74 -7.81
C ILE A 459 8.28 -24.87 -6.57
N ARG A 460 9.46 -25.02 -5.95
CA ARG A 460 9.82 -24.27 -4.74
C ARG A 460 9.78 -22.75 -4.96
N GLN A 461 10.32 -22.26 -6.08
CA GLN A 461 10.28 -20.85 -6.43
C GLN A 461 8.84 -20.37 -6.72
N THR A 462 7.99 -21.23 -7.30
CA THR A 462 6.57 -20.94 -7.53
C THR A 462 5.81 -20.77 -6.22
N VAL A 463 6.01 -21.70 -5.28
CA VAL A 463 5.43 -21.62 -3.94
C VAL A 463 5.93 -20.39 -3.20
N PHE A 464 7.22 -20.10 -3.26
CA PHE A 464 7.80 -18.90 -2.63
C PHE A 464 7.15 -17.61 -3.15
N ARG A 465 6.90 -17.53 -4.46
CA ARG A 465 6.45 -16.29 -5.10
C ARG A 465 4.95 -16.06 -5.01
N PHE A 466 4.14 -17.08 -5.29
CA PHE A 466 2.67 -16.97 -5.36
C PHE A 466 1.94 -17.73 -4.26
N GLY A 467 2.66 -18.48 -3.43
CA GLY A 467 2.09 -19.15 -2.28
C GLY A 467 1.46 -20.51 -2.57
N GLY A 468 1.72 -21.11 -3.73
CA GLY A 468 1.21 -22.45 -4.06
C GLY A 468 1.35 -22.82 -5.54
N LEU A 469 0.68 -23.88 -5.94
CA LEU A 469 0.53 -24.33 -7.33
C LEU A 469 -0.87 -24.91 -7.53
N ASP A 470 -1.60 -24.45 -8.54
CA ASP A 470 -2.96 -24.95 -8.82
C ASP A 470 -3.02 -25.77 -10.12
N VAL A 471 -2.23 -25.42 -11.14
CA VAL A 471 -2.21 -26.11 -12.44
C VAL A 471 -0.78 -26.18 -12.98
N LEU A 472 -0.40 -27.35 -13.48
CA LEU A 472 0.83 -27.56 -14.24
C LEU A 472 0.48 -27.96 -15.67
N ILE A 473 0.92 -27.15 -16.64
CA ILE A 473 0.83 -27.45 -18.08
C ILE A 473 2.20 -27.93 -18.57
N SER A 474 2.33 -29.25 -18.70
CA SER A 474 3.50 -29.93 -19.26
C SER A 474 3.49 -29.82 -20.79
N ASN A 475 3.89 -28.66 -21.32
CA ASN A 475 3.94 -28.38 -22.76
C ASN A 475 5.37 -28.48 -23.34
N ALA A 476 6.42 -28.35 -22.52
CA ALA A 476 7.78 -28.56 -23.00
C ALA A 476 7.97 -30.00 -23.48
N GLY A 477 8.43 -30.17 -24.72
CA GLY A 477 8.71 -31.46 -25.31
C GLY A 477 9.46 -31.32 -26.63
N ILE A 478 10.25 -32.33 -26.97
CA ILE A 478 10.88 -32.46 -28.28
C ILE A 478 10.04 -33.47 -29.05
N LEU A 479 9.43 -33.02 -30.15
CA LEU A 479 8.64 -33.89 -31.00
C LEU A 479 9.59 -34.56 -32.01
N HIS A 480 9.86 -35.84 -31.80
CA HIS A 480 10.56 -36.66 -32.78
C HIS A 480 9.54 -37.13 -33.82
N ALA A 481 9.40 -36.37 -34.91
CA ALA A 481 8.59 -36.79 -36.04
C ALA A 481 9.34 -37.87 -36.84
N GLY A 482 8.86 -39.11 -36.80
CA GLY A 482 9.27 -40.19 -37.70
C GLY A 482 8.42 -40.21 -38.98
N SER A 483 8.95 -40.78 -40.06
CA SER A 483 8.13 -41.10 -41.25
C SER A 483 7.18 -42.26 -40.94
N LEU A 484 6.04 -42.33 -41.63
CA LEU A 484 5.11 -43.47 -41.58
C LEU A 484 5.76 -44.82 -41.97
N ASP A 485 6.94 -44.78 -42.60
CA ASP A 485 7.69 -45.95 -43.08
C ASP A 485 8.77 -46.46 -42.10
N GLU A 486 8.86 -45.87 -40.89
CA GLU A 486 9.61 -46.40 -39.74
C GLU A 486 8.64 -46.89 -38.65
#